data_AF-A0A524EWC4-F1
#
_entry.id   AF-A0A524EWC4-F1
#
_cell.length_a   1.000
_cell.length_b   1.000
_cell.length_c   1.000
_cell.angle_alpha   90.00
_cell.angle_beta   90.00
_cell.angle_gamma   90.00
#
_symmetry.space_group_name_H-M   'P 1'
#
loop_
_entity.id
_entity.type
_entity.pdbx_description
1 polymer ?
#
loop_
_entity_poly.entity_id
_entity_poly.type
_entity_poly.pdbx_seq_one_letter_code
_entity_poly.pdbx_strand_id
1 'polypeptide(L)'
;MTLETADKRMFNKQPYFTDKVVYTSKEEAKSLISEIKASDQTVKARIVQKTTGVFIYYDENSFIAIKNGKFRNLFRKRLNSTAVQKPTKTKTYKPKKNENQSSKSELSILERQERLPQFLMKRLSKKATSILQKSILTTQKTSKKDLEQQLDIMRSEQVKFDVRFEHEKDMIDYINRVAKIIETRIQEYAEQEAEIFMRINIIAPINRGEFRKQISKLENKGEEEVAHLIFKKLSSRTKRKYPYSESRLLSQIRGFLSENF
;
A
#
# COMPACT_ATOMS: atom_id res chain seq x y z
N MET A 1 -33.43 -46.93 -20.38
CA MET A 1 -32.24 -46.50 -21.15
C MET A 1 -32.27 -44.97 -21.17
N THR A 2 -31.84 -44.30 -20.10
CA THR A 2 -30.47 -43.79 -19.87
C THR A 2 -29.97 -42.95 -21.05
N LEU A 3 -30.28 -41.65 -21.01
CA LEU A 3 -29.56 -40.65 -21.78
C LEU A 3 -28.27 -40.33 -21.03
N GLU A 4 -27.16 -40.72 -21.65
CA GLU A 4 -25.81 -40.54 -21.17
C GLU A 4 -25.43 -39.05 -21.13
N THR A 5 -24.77 -38.71 -20.03
CA THR A 5 -24.21 -37.43 -19.68
C THR A 5 -23.02 -37.06 -20.57
N ALA A 6 -23.11 -35.94 -21.27
CA ALA A 6 -21.97 -35.29 -21.90
C ALA A 6 -21.15 -34.50 -20.86
N ASP A 7 -19.84 -34.74 -20.91
CA ASP A 7 -18.72 -34.14 -20.18
C ASP A 7 -18.90 -32.70 -19.69
N LYS A 8 -18.99 -32.54 -18.36
CA LYS A 8 -18.53 -31.33 -17.67
C LYS A 8 -17.16 -31.61 -17.09
N ARG A 9 -16.15 -30.94 -17.67
CA ARG A 9 -14.77 -30.89 -17.19
C ARG A 9 -14.76 -30.63 -15.68
N MET A 10 -14.34 -31.63 -14.92
CA MET A 10 -14.12 -31.50 -13.48
C MET A 10 -12.96 -30.54 -13.23
N PHE A 11 -13.26 -29.36 -12.72
CA PHE A 11 -12.24 -28.54 -12.08
C PHE A 11 -11.88 -29.17 -10.74
N ASN A 12 -10.58 -29.31 -10.57
CA ASN A 12 -9.89 -30.02 -9.49
C ASN A 12 -10.39 -29.59 -8.10
N LYS A 13 -10.78 -30.57 -7.26
CA LYS A 13 -11.05 -30.40 -5.83
C LYS A 13 -9.73 -30.15 -5.09
N GLN A 14 -9.29 -28.91 -5.04
CA GLN A 14 -8.47 -28.41 -3.94
C GLN A 14 -9.26 -27.33 -3.21
N PRO A 15 -9.39 -27.41 -1.87
CA PRO A 15 -9.98 -26.32 -1.10
C PRO A 15 -9.02 -25.13 -1.17
N TYR A 16 -9.36 -24.17 -2.02
CA TYR A 16 -8.71 -22.87 -2.03
C TYR A 16 -9.10 -22.12 -0.75
N PHE A 17 -8.09 -21.74 0.02
CA PHE A 17 -8.20 -20.67 1.01
C PHE A 17 -8.50 -19.37 0.27
N THR A 18 -9.71 -18.82 0.39
CA THR A 18 -10.00 -17.42 0.00
C THR A 18 -11.16 -16.94 0.89
N ASP A 19 -10.92 -16.02 1.81
CA ASP A 19 -10.92 -14.56 1.64
C ASP A 19 -12.28 -13.97 2.02
N LYS A 20 -12.23 -12.88 2.80
CA LYS A 20 -13.40 -12.23 3.40
C LYS A 20 -14.41 -11.84 2.31
N VAL A 21 -15.59 -12.45 2.31
CA VAL A 21 -16.71 -11.95 1.53
C VAL A 21 -17.30 -10.75 2.25
N VAL A 22 -17.21 -9.58 1.61
CA VAL A 22 -17.75 -8.30 2.09
C VAL A 22 -19.13 -8.14 1.46
N TYR A 23 -20.16 -8.04 2.29
CA TYR A 23 -21.52 -7.82 1.81
C TYR A 23 -21.91 -6.35 1.92
N THR A 24 -22.53 -5.86 0.86
CA THR A 24 -23.06 -4.49 0.71
C THR A 24 -24.32 -4.26 1.53
N SER A 25 -25.10 -5.30 1.78
CA SER A 25 -26.32 -5.24 2.59
C SER A 25 -26.40 -6.37 3.63
N LYS A 26 -27.19 -6.14 4.67
CA LYS A 26 -27.48 -7.12 5.72
C LYS A 26 -28.33 -8.29 5.20
N GLU A 27 -29.13 -8.04 4.17
CA GLU A 27 -30.09 -8.98 3.59
C GLU A 27 -29.39 -10.01 2.70
N GLU A 28 -28.45 -9.57 1.86
CA GLU A 28 -27.58 -10.45 1.07
C GLU A 28 -26.76 -11.40 1.97
N ALA A 29 -26.18 -10.85 3.05
CA ALA A 29 -25.45 -11.66 4.03
C ALA A 29 -26.35 -12.72 4.70
N LYS A 30 -27.62 -12.40 4.97
CA LYS A 30 -28.58 -13.31 5.59
C LYS A 30 -29.05 -14.41 4.64
N SER A 31 -29.30 -14.09 3.37
CA SER A 31 -29.76 -15.03 2.35
C SER A 31 -28.76 -16.16 2.11
N LEU A 32 -27.47 -15.84 1.98
CA LEU A 32 -26.40 -16.83 1.88
C LEU A 32 -26.23 -17.66 3.15
N ILE A 33 -26.43 -17.07 4.34
CA ILE A 33 -26.41 -17.83 5.60
C ILE A 33 -27.56 -18.85 5.64
N SER A 34 -28.75 -18.50 5.15
CA SER A 34 -29.85 -19.46 5.06
C SER A 34 -29.58 -20.59 4.06
N GLU A 35 -28.96 -20.28 2.92
CA GLU A 35 -28.56 -21.30 1.93
C GLU A 35 -27.49 -22.26 2.48
N ILE A 36 -26.50 -21.73 3.20
CA ILE A 36 -25.44 -22.54 3.83
C ILE A 36 -26.01 -23.40 4.96
N LYS A 37 -26.95 -22.86 5.76
CA LYS A 37 -27.64 -23.64 6.80
C LYS A 37 -28.55 -24.73 6.24
N ALA A 38 -29.16 -24.50 5.07
CA ALA A 38 -29.97 -25.49 4.37
C ALA A 38 -29.12 -26.65 3.80
N SER A 39 -27.81 -26.46 3.63
CA SER A 39 -26.85 -27.47 3.15
C SER A 39 -26.33 -28.42 4.25
N ASP A 40 -27.03 -28.49 5.39
CA ASP A 40 -26.78 -29.40 6.53
C ASP A 40 -25.39 -29.28 7.17
N GLN A 41 -24.72 -28.15 6.96
CA GLN A 41 -23.54 -27.78 7.73
C GLN A 41 -23.97 -27.00 8.96
N THR A 42 -23.60 -27.51 10.14
CA THR A 42 -23.80 -26.88 11.45
C THR A 42 -22.92 -25.63 11.59
N VAL A 43 -23.22 -24.62 10.77
CA VAL A 43 -22.51 -23.36 10.71
C VAL A 43 -23.13 -22.41 11.72
N LYS A 44 -22.48 -22.30 12.89
CA LYS A 44 -22.70 -21.20 13.81
C LYS A 44 -21.89 -20.00 13.31
N ALA A 45 -22.60 -19.01 12.77
CA ALA A 45 -22.00 -17.81 12.20
C ALA A 45 -22.51 -16.56 12.91
N ARG A 46 -21.66 -15.53 13.01
CA ARG A 46 -22.05 -14.21 13.50
C ARG A 46 -21.70 -13.13 12.49
N ILE A 47 -22.67 -12.28 12.21
CA ILE A 47 -22.50 -11.09 11.36
C ILE A 47 -22.03 -9.94 12.24
N VAL A 48 -20.91 -9.32 11.87
CA VAL A 48 -20.42 -8.12 12.55
C VAL A 48 -20.53 -6.93 11.61
N GLN A 49 -21.30 -5.92 12.01
CA GLN A 49 -21.38 -4.64 11.32
C GLN A 49 -20.19 -3.77 11.71
N LYS A 50 -19.36 -3.40 10.74
CA LYS A 50 -18.32 -2.38 10.97
C LYS A 50 -18.90 -0.97 10.84
N THR A 51 -18.20 0.00 11.42
CA THR A 51 -18.54 1.43 11.38
C THR A 51 -18.71 1.99 9.97
N THR A 52 -18.19 1.30 8.95
CA THR A 52 -18.32 1.64 7.52
C THR A 52 -19.57 1.07 6.84
N GLY A 53 -20.52 0.49 7.59
CA GLY A 53 -21.73 -0.13 7.04
C GLY A 53 -21.51 -1.50 6.40
N VAL A 54 -20.30 -2.05 6.52
CA VAL A 54 -19.91 -3.34 5.93
C VAL A 54 -20.20 -4.49 6.89
N PHE A 55 -20.79 -5.56 6.37
CA PHE A 55 -21.08 -6.78 7.12
C PHE A 55 -20.03 -7.85 6.79
N ILE A 56 -19.31 -8.32 7.81
CA ILE A 56 -18.28 -9.36 7.66
C ILE A 56 -18.73 -10.62 8.38
N TYR A 57 -18.59 -11.75 7.69
CA TYR A 57 -18.88 -13.08 8.17
C TYR A 57 -17.67 -13.68 8.91
N TYR A 58 -17.91 -14.29 10.08
CA TYR A 58 -16.95 -15.15 10.77
C TYR A 58 -17.64 -16.46 11.16
N ASP A 59 -16.94 -17.58 10.98
CA ASP A 59 -17.24 -18.82 11.69
C ASP A 59 -16.97 -18.63 13.20
N GLU A 60 -17.71 -19.35 14.04
CA GLU A 60 -17.65 -19.17 15.49
C GLU A 60 -16.25 -19.40 16.06
N ASN A 61 -15.48 -20.33 15.50
CA ASN A 61 -14.11 -20.62 15.92
C ASN A 61 -13.16 -19.45 15.63
N SER A 62 -13.22 -18.86 14.43
CA SER A 62 -12.43 -17.66 14.13
C SER A 62 -12.89 -16.46 14.94
N PHE A 63 -14.19 -16.31 15.19
CA PHE A 63 -14.70 -15.22 16.03
C PHE A 63 -14.17 -15.32 17.47
N ILE A 64 -14.19 -16.52 18.07
CA ILE A 64 -13.61 -16.78 19.40
C ILE A 64 -12.10 -16.52 19.40
N ALA A 65 -11.38 -16.94 18.36
CA ALA A 65 -9.93 -16.69 18.24
C ALA A 65 -9.58 -15.20 18.12
N ILE A 66 -10.41 -14.41 17.42
CA ILE A 66 -10.27 -12.95 17.29
C ILE A 66 -10.58 -12.27 18.62
N LYS A 67 -11.69 -12.64 19.27
CA LYS A 67 -12.11 -12.05 20.55
C LYS A 67 -11.07 -12.28 21.67
N ASN A 68 -10.40 -13.43 21.66
CA ASN A 68 -9.45 -13.83 22.69
C ASN A 68 -7.99 -13.39 22.41
N GLY A 69 -7.74 -12.52 21.42
CA GLY A 69 -6.43 -11.90 21.20
C GLY A 69 -5.30 -12.84 20.73
N LYS A 70 -5.61 -14.08 20.33
CA LYS A 70 -4.60 -15.10 19.98
C LYS A 70 -4.02 -14.97 18.55
N PHE A 71 -4.37 -13.93 17.80
CA PHE A 71 -3.94 -13.74 16.41
C PHE A 71 -2.44 -13.44 16.21
N ARG A 72 -1.68 -13.14 17.29
CA ARG A 72 -0.24 -12.87 17.15
C ARG A 72 0.64 -14.12 16.93
N ASN A 73 0.14 -15.32 17.24
CA ASN A 73 1.00 -16.53 17.29
C ASN A 73 0.69 -17.63 16.27
N LEU A 74 -0.39 -17.52 15.47
CA LEU A 74 -0.75 -18.57 14.50
C LEU A 74 0.06 -18.50 13.18
N PHE A 75 0.66 -17.36 12.84
CA PHE A 75 1.44 -17.21 11.61
C PHE A 75 2.93 -17.56 11.75
N ARG A 76 3.45 -17.80 12.96
CA ARG A 76 4.90 -18.03 13.18
C ARG A 76 5.32 -19.50 13.30
N LYS A 77 4.39 -20.45 13.51
CA LYS A 77 4.75 -21.82 13.92
C LYS A 77 4.63 -22.93 12.86
N ARG A 78 4.38 -22.63 11.58
CA ARG A 78 4.24 -23.67 10.52
C ARG A 78 5.25 -23.61 9.37
N LEU A 79 6.43 -23.00 9.57
CA LEU A 79 7.53 -23.06 8.59
C LEU A 79 8.68 -24.01 8.97
N ASN A 80 8.73 -24.53 10.21
CA ASN A 80 9.80 -25.44 10.64
C ASN A 80 9.22 -26.68 11.35
N SER A 81 8.64 -27.62 10.61
CA SER A 81 8.50 -29.00 11.07
C SER A 81 8.13 -29.95 9.92
N THR A 82 9.14 -30.46 9.22
CA THR A 82 9.21 -31.86 8.75
C THR A 82 10.65 -32.18 8.33
N ALA A 83 11.40 -32.81 9.22
CA ALA A 83 12.37 -33.83 8.86
C ALA A 83 11.55 -35.08 8.44
N VAL A 84 11.87 -35.97 7.50
CA VAL A 84 13.12 -36.48 6.89
C VAL A 84 12.71 -37.11 5.54
N GLN A 85 13.53 -36.99 4.49
CA GLN A 85 13.99 -38.11 3.63
C GLN A 85 14.88 -37.59 2.48
N LYS A 86 16.11 -38.12 2.39
CA LYS A 86 16.99 -37.99 1.22
C LYS A 86 16.40 -38.80 0.05
N PRO A 87 16.50 -38.29 -1.19
CA PRO A 87 17.05 -39.12 -2.25
C PRO A 87 18.08 -38.38 -3.14
N THR A 88 19.15 -39.13 -3.39
CA THR A 88 19.96 -39.28 -4.61
C THR A 88 19.91 -38.23 -5.75
N LYS A 89 21.13 -37.82 -6.14
CA LYS A 89 21.50 -37.00 -7.29
C LYS A 89 20.90 -37.53 -8.61
N THR A 90 20.20 -36.67 -9.34
CA THR A 90 20.09 -36.74 -10.80
C THR A 90 20.33 -35.35 -11.39
N LYS A 91 21.21 -35.30 -12.39
CA LYS A 91 21.56 -34.07 -13.12
C LYS A 91 20.38 -33.71 -14.02
N THR A 92 19.70 -32.60 -13.73
CA THR A 92 18.65 -32.07 -14.61
C THR A 92 19.14 -30.79 -15.28
N TYR A 93 19.12 -30.86 -16.60
CA TYR A 93 19.55 -29.86 -17.58
C TYR A 93 18.86 -28.50 -17.34
N LYS A 94 19.64 -27.42 -17.26
CA LYS A 94 19.12 -26.04 -17.22
C LYS A 94 18.71 -25.62 -18.64
N PRO A 95 17.45 -25.22 -18.91
CA PRO A 95 17.16 -24.50 -20.13
C PRO A 95 17.64 -23.05 -19.98
N LYS A 96 18.43 -22.57 -20.95
CA LYS A 96 18.74 -21.15 -21.13
C LYS A 96 17.43 -20.41 -21.35
N LYS A 97 17.07 -19.52 -20.42
CA LYS A 97 15.91 -18.63 -20.58
C LYS A 97 16.42 -17.35 -21.23
N ASN A 98 15.94 -17.10 -22.44
CA ASN A 98 16.20 -15.90 -23.22
C ASN A 98 15.83 -14.65 -22.43
N GLU A 99 16.77 -13.70 -22.40
CA GLU A 99 16.57 -12.32 -21.98
C GLU A 99 15.60 -11.65 -22.95
N ASN A 100 14.34 -11.53 -22.54
CA ASN A 100 13.52 -10.44 -23.05
C ASN A 100 13.63 -9.29 -22.05
N GLN A 101 14.39 -8.28 -22.48
CA GLN A 101 14.45 -6.94 -21.92
C GLN A 101 13.03 -6.41 -21.71
N SER A 102 12.58 -6.36 -20.46
CA SER A 102 11.54 -5.42 -20.08
C SER A 102 12.04 -4.63 -18.87
N SER A 103 12.02 -3.30 -19.06
CA SER A 103 12.19 -2.25 -18.07
C SER A 103 12.53 -2.73 -16.65
N LYS A 104 13.82 -2.72 -16.30
CA LYS A 104 14.29 -2.79 -14.91
C LYS A 104 13.61 -1.67 -14.13
N SER A 105 12.54 -1.99 -13.40
CA SER A 105 12.06 -1.14 -12.34
C SER A 105 13.20 -1.02 -11.32
N GLU A 106 13.50 0.20 -10.88
CA GLU A 106 14.50 0.47 -9.82
C GLU A 106 14.26 -0.41 -8.57
N LEU A 107 13.04 -0.91 -8.40
CA LEU A 107 12.58 -1.86 -7.39
C LEU A 107 13.23 -3.26 -7.45
N SER A 108 13.62 -3.75 -8.63
CA SER A 108 14.21 -5.09 -8.80
C SER A 108 15.66 -5.21 -8.34
N ILE A 109 16.38 -4.08 -8.25
CA ILE A 109 17.81 -4.05 -7.93
C ILE A 109 18.06 -4.26 -6.43
N LEU A 110 17.06 -4.02 -5.58
CA LEU A 110 17.16 -4.10 -4.12
C LEU A 110 16.65 -5.40 -3.50
N GLU A 111 16.04 -6.31 -4.28
CA GLU A 111 15.72 -7.65 -3.78
C GLU A 111 16.98 -8.46 -3.46
N ARG A 112 18.11 -8.09 -4.07
CA ARG A 112 19.44 -8.53 -3.62
C ARG A 112 20.00 -7.46 -2.70
N GLN A 113 19.90 -7.67 -1.39
CA GLN A 113 20.73 -6.93 -0.43
C GLN A 113 22.18 -7.01 -0.92
N GLU A 114 22.74 -5.88 -1.35
CA GLU A 114 24.17 -5.79 -1.57
C GLU A 114 24.86 -6.14 -0.25
N ARG A 115 25.74 -7.13 -0.28
CA ARG A 115 26.50 -7.54 0.90
C ARG A 115 27.54 -6.46 1.19
N LEU A 116 27.11 -5.41 1.89
CA LEU A 116 27.98 -4.34 2.32
C LEU A 116 29.08 -4.87 3.25
N PRO A 117 30.30 -4.29 3.20
CA PRO A 117 31.38 -4.69 4.08
C PRO A 117 30.97 -4.55 5.56
N GLN A 118 31.12 -5.63 6.35
CA GLN A 118 30.66 -5.64 7.74
C GLN A 118 31.34 -4.58 8.61
N PHE A 119 32.58 -4.21 8.29
CA PHE A 119 33.30 -3.18 9.04
C PHE A 119 32.68 -1.78 8.85
N LEU A 120 32.11 -1.49 7.68
CA LEU A 120 31.37 -0.24 7.42
C LEU A 120 30.01 -0.27 8.11
N MET A 121 29.31 -1.42 8.07
CA MET A 121 28.03 -1.60 8.76
C MET A 121 28.13 -1.44 10.29
N LYS A 122 29.30 -1.70 10.89
CA LYS A 122 29.56 -1.49 12.32
C LYS A 122 29.70 -0.01 12.71
N ARG A 123 30.01 0.89 11.77
CA ARG A 123 30.11 2.34 12.01
C ARG A 123 28.73 3.02 12.06
N LEU A 124 27.73 2.39 11.46
CA LEU A 124 26.35 2.85 11.49
C LEU A 124 25.70 2.62 12.85
N SER A 125 24.74 3.47 13.21
CA SER A 125 23.85 3.17 14.33
C SER A 125 23.01 1.92 14.06
N LYS A 126 22.60 1.23 15.15
CA LYS A 126 21.70 0.05 15.05
C LYS A 126 20.40 0.37 14.29
N LYS A 127 19.91 1.61 14.40
CA LYS A 127 18.71 2.08 13.69
C LYS A 127 18.97 2.14 12.19
N ALA A 128 20.08 2.77 11.76
CA ALA A 128 20.46 2.87 10.36
C ALA A 128 20.70 1.49 9.73
N THR A 129 21.40 0.60 10.43
CA THR A 129 21.59 -0.79 9.99
C THR A 129 20.27 -1.52 9.81
N SER A 130 19.32 -1.34 10.74
CA SER A 130 17.98 -1.91 10.59
C SER A 130 17.24 -1.35 9.38
N ILE A 131 17.36 -0.06 9.08
CA ILE A 131 16.72 0.59 7.91
C ILE A 131 17.31 0.03 6.61
N LEU A 132 18.64 -0.04 6.50
CA LEU A 132 19.32 -0.57 5.33
C LEU A 132 19.03 -2.05 5.06
N GLN A 133 18.69 -2.80 6.12
CA GLN A 133 18.33 -4.22 6.03
C GLN A 133 16.84 -4.45 5.77
N LYS A 134 15.98 -3.44 5.92
CA LYS A 134 14.54 -3.58 5.65
C LYS A 134 14.32 -3.81 4.16
N SER A 135 13.36 -4.68 3.84
CA SER A 135 12.94 -4.89 2.47
C SER A 135 12.05 -3.74 1.99
N ILE A 136 12.03 -3.50 0.68
CA ILE A 136 11.14 -2.49 0.06
C ILE A 136 9.68 -2.69 0.46
N LEU A 137 9.21 -3.94 0.52
CA LEU A 137 7.83 -4.28 0.94
C LEU A 137 7.51 -3.83 2.37
N THR A 138 8.51 -3.79 3.25
CA THR A 138 8.32 -3.26 4.62
C THR A 138 8.30 -1.74 4.64
N THR A 139 9.11 -1.09 3.80
CA THR A 139 9.09 0.38 3.61
C THR A 139 7.72 0.84 3.11
N GLN A 140 7.10 0.11 2.19
CA GLN A 140 5.77 0.43 1.66
C GLN A 140 4.64 0.47 2.71
N LYS A 141 4.78 -0.32 3.78
CA LYS A 141 3.80 -0.43 4.88
C LYS A 141 4.12 0.50 6.06
N THR A 142 5.22 1.24 5.97
CA THR A 142 5.68 2.13 7.04
C THR A 142 4.90 3.45 6.96
N SER A 143 4.60 4.05 8.12
CA SER A 143 3.86 5.32 8.17
C SER A 143 4.72 6.48 7.63
N LYS A 144 4.09 7.54 7.09
CA LYS A 144 4.80 8.74 6.59
C LYS A 144 5.76 9.33 7.63
N LYS A 145 5.30 9.50 8.87
CA LYS A 145 6.12 10.01 9.98
C LYS A 145 7.33 9.13 10.26
N ASP A 146 7.17 7.81 10.24
CA ASP A 146 8.28 6.89 10.45
C ASP A 146 9.26 6.89 9.27
N LEU A 147 8.77 7.11 8.03
CA LEU A 147 9.61 7.27 6.85
C LEU A 147 10.44 8.56 6.91
N GLU A 148 9.84 9.68 7.31
CA GLU A 148 10.55 10.96 7.53
C GLU A 148 11.68 10.79 8.56
N GLN A 149 11.39 10.13 9.69
CA GLN A 149 12.41 9.82 10.69
C GLN A 149 13.52 8.91 10.16
N GLN A 150 13.17 7.92 9.32
CA GLN A 150 14.17 7.04 8.71
C GLN A 150 15.06 7.81 7.73
N LEU A 151 14.49 8.74 6.97
CA LEU A 151 15.24 9.58 6.05
C LEU A 151 16.24 10.48 6.79
N ASP A 152 15.83 11.11 7.88
CA ASP A 152 16.71 11.94 8.72
C ASP A 152 17.87 11.12 9.29
N ILE A 153 17.59 9.90 9.76
CA ILE A 153 18.62 8.96 10.22
C ILE A 153 19.58 8.65 9.07
N MET A 154 19.09 8.30 7.89
CA MET A 154 19.97 7.95 6.76
C MET A 154 20.88 9.10 6.33
N ARG A 155 20.34 10.33 6.26
CA ARG A 155 21.11 11.53 5.92
C ARG A 155 22.18 11.84 6.95
N SER A 156 21.85 11.74 8.24
CA SER A 156 22.84 11.95 9.32
C SER A 156 23.96 10.92 9.31
N GLU A 157 23.65 9.67 8.94
CA GLU A 157 24.62 8.57 8.91
C GLU A 157 25.51 8.61 7.67
N GLN A 158 25.00 9.14 6.55
CA GLN A 158 25.78 9.36 5.33
C GLN A 158 27.03 10.21 5.58
N VAL A 159 26.94 11.24 6.43
CA VAL A 159 28.03 12.17 6.77
C VAL A 159 29.23 11.46 7.41
N LYS A 160 29.05 10.25 7.94
CA LYS A 160 30.13 9.48 8.57
C LYS A 160 31.11 8.86 7.58
N PHE A 161 30.82 8.92 6.28
CA PHE A 161 31.60 8.28 5.23
C PHE A 161 32.21 9.33 4.29
N ASP A 162 33.42 9.07 3.81
CA ASP A 162 34.18 9.94 2.91
C ASP A 162 34.25 9.34 1.51
N VAL A 163 33.81 10.12 0.52
CA VAL A 163 33.76 9.76 -0.91
C VAL A 163 35.14 9.44 -1.48
N ARG A 164 36.23 9.90 -0.84
CA ARG A 164 37.61 9.65 -1.27
C ARG A 164 38.03 8.17 -1.14
N PHE A 165 37.37 7.39 -0.28
CA PHE A 165 37.66 5.96 -0.11
C PHE A 165 36.67 5.11 -0.91
N GLU A 166 37.17 4.25 -1.79
CA GLU A 166 36.35 3.47 -2.73
C GLU A 166 35.26 2.64 -2.04
N HIS A 167 35.61 1.92 -0.96
CA HIS A 167 34.63 1.14 -0.20
C HIS A 167 33.60 2.00 0.56
N GLU A 168 33.97 3.23 0.93
CA GLU A 168 33.03 4.17 1.56
C GLU A 168 32.10 4.80 0.54
N LYS A 169 32.57 5.02 -0.70
CA LYS A 169 31.74 5.46 -1.81
C LYS A 169 30.60 4.49 -2.10
N ASP A 170 30.88 3.18 -2.18
CA ASP A 170 29.84 2.16 -2.37
C ASP A 170 28.77 2.21 -1.26
N MET A 171 29.21 2.45 -0.02
CA MET A 171 28.33 2.58 1.14
C MET A 171 27.46 3.84 1.03
N ILE A 172 28.04 4.98 0.65
CA ILE A 172 27.33 6.24 0.41
C ILE A 172 26.29 6.06 -0.70
N ASP A 173 26.65 5.41 -1.81
CA ASP A 173 25.75 5.16 -2.93
C ASP A 173 24.60 4.22 -2.53
N TYR A 174 24.84 3.24 -1.69
CA TYR A 174 23.78 2.40 -1.13
C TYR A 174 22.85 3.19 -0.18
N ILE A 175 23.42 4.00 0.73
CA ILE A 175 22.64 4.88 1.61
C ILE A 175 21.75 5.83 0.78
N ASN A 176 22.31 6.44 -0.26
CA ASN A 176 21.60 7.35 -1.15
C ASN A 176 20.46 6.66 -1.91
N ARG A 177 20.68 5.44 -2.40
CA ARG A 177 19.61 4.65 -3.06
C ARG A 177 18.46 4.35 -2.10
N VAL A 178 18.75 3.93 -0.88
CA VAL A 178 17.72 3.67 0.14
C VAL A 178 17.01 4.96 0.53
N ALA A 179 17.74 6.06 0.73
CA ALA A 179 17.17 7.36 1.03
C ALA A 179 16.23 7.86 -0.08
N LYS A 180 16.64 7.74 -1.35
CA LYS A 180 15.82 8.11 -2.52
C LYS A 180 14.50 7.34 -2.55
N ILE A 181 14.50 6.06 -2.20
CA ILE A 181 13.27 5.26 -2.16
C ILE A 181 12.33 5.71 -1.03
N ILE A 182 12.89 6.02 0.13
CA ILE A 182 12.13 6.57 1.26
C ILE A 182 11.53 7.93 0.84
N GLU A 183 12.31 8.80 0.18
CA GLU A 183 11.85 10.09 -0.34
C GLU A 183 10.71 9.95 -1.34
N THR A 184 10.87 9.08 -2.36
CA THR A 184 9.80 8.80 -3.34
C THR A 184 8.52 8.36 -2.62
N ARG A 185 8.63 7.50 -1.61
CA ARG A 185 7.47 7.02 -0.87
C ARG A 185 6.80 8.12 -0.03
N ILE A 186 7.59 9.00 0.60
CA ILE A 186 7.05 10.17 1.31
C ILE A 186 6.31 11.09 0.33
N GLN A 187 6.86 11.29 -0.87
CA GLN A 187 6.22 12.08 -1.92
C GLN A 187 4.88 11.46 -2.35
N GLU A 188 4.83 10.15 -2.58
CA GLU A 188 3.57 9.45 -2.89
C GLU A 188 2.50 9.66 -1.81
N TYR A 189 2.88 9.65 -0.52
CA TYR A 189 1.95 9.97 0.57
C TYR A 189 1.45 11.41 0.49
N ALA A 190 2.33 12.38 0.21
CA ALA A 190 1.94 13.77 0.06
C ALA A 190 1.04 13.99 -1.18
N GLU A 191 1.25 13.26 -2.28
CA GLU A 191 0.37 13.29 -3.45
C GLU A 191 -1.03 12.74 -3.13
N GLN A 192 -1.11 11.61 -2.42
CA GLN A 192 -2.40 11.05 -1.96
C GLN A 192 -3.13 12.00 -1.01
N GLU A 193 -2.42 12.60 -0.05
CA GLU A 193 -2.98 13.60 0.87
C GLU A 193 -3.50 14.84 0.10
N ALA A 194 -2.77 15.31 -0.91
CA ALA A 194 -3.18 16.41 -1.76
C ALA A 194 -4.42 16.09 -2.59
N GLU A 195 -4.50 14.88 -3.16
CA GLU A 195 -5.67 14.45 -3.94
C GLU A 195 -6.92 14.38 -3.05
N ILE A 196 -6.80 13.76 -1.87
CA ILE A 196 -7.90 13.69 -0.88
C ILE A 196 -8.32 15.10 -0.47
N PHE A 197 -7.35 15.99 -0.23
CA PHE A 197 -7.62 17.38 0.11
C PHE A 197 -8.42 18.10 -0.99
N MET A 198 -7.96 18.02 -2.23
CA MET A 198 -8.61 18.62 -3.40
C MET A 198 -10.03 18.10 -3.56
N ARG A 199 -10.22 16.77 -3.47
CA ARG A 199 -11.53 16.13 -3.59
C ARG A 199 -12.53 16.65 -2.54
N ILE A 200 -12.11 16.71 -1.28
CA ILE A 200 -13.00 17.04 -0.15
C ILE A 200 -13.26 18.54 -0.04
N ASN A 201 -12.24 19.38 -0.22
CA ASN A 201 -12.32 20.81 0.13
C ASN A 201 -12.52 21.73 -1.08
N ILE A 202 -12.26 21.24 -2.30
CA ILE A 202 -12.39 22.02 -3.53
C ILE A 202 -13.47 21.41 -4.42
N ILE A 203 -13.21 20.21 -4.95
CA ILE A 203 -14.03 19.60 -6.01
C ILE A 203 -15.45 19.33 -5.52
N ALA A 204 -15.63 18.64 -4.39
CA ALA A 204 -16.96 18.34 -3.88
C ALA A 204 -17.76 19.62 -3.53
N PRO A 205 -17.19 20.63 -2.84
CA PRO A 205 -17.87 21.92 -2.64
C PRO A 205 -18.18 22.69 -3.93
N ILE A 206 -17.31 22.64 -4.95
CA ILE A 206 -17.59 23.20 -6.28
C ILE A 206 -18.84 22.55 -6.87
N ASN A 207 -18.89 21.21 -6.89
CA ASN A 207 -20.02 20.45 -7.44
C ASN A 207 -21.32 20.68 -6.68
N ARG A 208 -21.25 21.01 -5.38
CA ARG A 208 -22.40 21.41 -4.56
C ARG A 208 -22.83 22.87 -4.75
N GLY A 209 -22.10 23.65 -5.53
CA GLY A 209 -22.37 25.06 -5.77
C GLY A 209 -21.88 25.99 -4.65
N GLU A 210 -21.08 25.52 -3.68
CA GLU A 210 -20.56 26.37 -2.61
C GLU A 210 -19.68 27.50 -3.16
N PHE A 211 -19.04 27.29 -4.31
CA PHE A 211 -18.22 28.29 -5.00
C PHE A 211 -18.91 28.94 -6.21
N ARG A 212 -20.25 28.82 -6.36
CA ARG A 212 -20.98 29.32 -7.54
C ARG A 212 -20.73 30.80 -7.83
N LYS A 213 -20.64 31.65 -6.80
CA LYS A 213 -20.34 33.10 -6.94
C LYS A 213 -18.93 33.38 -7.45
N GLN A 214 -17.99 32.48 -7.21
CA GLN A 214 -16.61 32.58 -7.70
C GLN A 214 -16.54 32.06 -9.14
N ILE A 215 -17.12 30.89 -9.40
CA ILE A 215 -17.15 30.23 -10.71
C ILE A 215 -17.87 31.10 -11.75
N SER A 216 -18.97 31.77 -11.39
CA SER A 216 -19.68 32.68 -12.31
C SER A 216 -18.86 33.88 -12.79
N LYS A 217 -17.65 34.09 -12.25
CA LYS A 217 -16.74 35.15 -12.68
C LYS A 217 -15.66 34.66 -13.63
N LEU A 218 -15.63 33.37 -13.99
CA LEU A 218 -14.64 32.78 -14.90
C LEU A 218 -14.57 33.52 -16.22
N GLU A 219 -15.71 33.80 -16.85
CA GLU A 219 -15.80 34.50 -18.14
C GLU A 219 -15.11 35.88 -18.14
N ASN A 220 -15.13 36.59 -17.01
CA ASN A 220 -14.62 37.96 -16.92
C ASN A 220 -13.21 38.09 -16.31
N LYS A 221 -12.81 37.13 -15.47
CA LYS A 221 -11.59 37.22 -14.65
C LYS A 221 -10.54 36.15 -14.97
N GLY A 222 -10.92 35.12 -15.71
CA GLY A 222 -10.08 33.97 -15.98
C GLY A 222 -9.91 33.04 -14.78
N GLU A 223 -9.38 31.84 -15.07
CA GLU A 223 -9.23 30.75 -14.10
C GLU A 223 -8.30 31.10 -12.93
N GLU A 224 -7.24 31.87 -13.19
CA GLU A 224 -6.23 32.20 -12.20
C GLU A 224 -6.79 33.09 -11.08
N GLU A 225 -7.51 34.15 -11.44
CA GLU A 225 -8.18 34.99 -10.46
C GLU A 225 -9.28 34.24 -9.71
N VAL A 226 -10.04 33.37 -10.40
CA VAL A 226 -11.08 32.57 -9.75
C VAL A 226 -10.48 31.55 -8.79
N ALA A 227 -9.37 30.90 -9.15
CA ALA A 227 -8.61 30.02 -8.26
C ALA A 227 -8.17 30.77 -6.99
N HIS A 228 -7.67 32.00 -7.13
CA HIS A 228 -7.34 32.86 -5.99
C HIS A 228 -8.56 33.20 -5.12
N LEU A 229 -9.73 33.45 -5.72
CA LEU A 229 -10.97 33.72 -4.97
C LEU A 229 -11.44 32.50 -4.18
N ILE A 230 -11.39 31.31 -4.79
CA ILE A 230 -11.69 30.03 -4.13
C ILE A 230 -10.71 29.82 -2.97
N PHE A 231 -9.41 29.96 -3.23
CA PHE A 231 -8.38 29.85 -2.21
C PHE A 231 -8.60 30.83 -1.05
N LYS A 232 -8.91 32.11 -1.32
CA LYS A 232 -9.20 33.11 -0.28
C LYS A 232 -10.38 32.73 0.61
N LYS A 233 -11.39 32.06 0.05
CA LYS A 233 -12.58 31.61 0.79
C LYS A 233 -12.31 30.41 1.71
N LEU A 234 -11.26 29.62 1.45
CA LEU A 234 -10.85 28.55 2.36
C LEU A 234 -10.33 29.12 3.68
N SER A 235 -10.68 28.46 4.79
CA SER A 235 -10.17 28.85 6.10
C SER A 235 -8.65 28.63 6.19
N SER A 236 -7.95 29.46 6.98
CA SER A 236 -6.51 29.27 7.25
C SER A 236 -6.20 27.88 7.81
N ARG A 237 -7.09 27.34 8.67
CA ARG A 237 -6.95 25.97 9.21
C ARG A 237 -7.07 24.90 8.14
N THR A 238 -7.92 25.11 7.13
CA THR A 238 -8.06 24.19 6.00
C THR A 238 -6.80 24.23 5.14
N LYS A 239 -6.32 25.43 4.77
CA LYS A 239 -5.13 25.61 3.94
C LYS A 239 -3.90 24.89 4.51
N ARG A 240 -3.69 24.96 5.83
CA ARG A 240 -2.58 24.29 6.52
C ARG A 240 -2.57 22.76 6.43
N LYS A 241 -3.69 22.14 6.04
CA LYS A 241 -3.77 20.68 5.86
C LYS A 241 -3.27 20.22 4.50
N TYR A 242 -3.09 21.13 3.55
CA TYR A 242 -2.57 20.79 2.24
C TYR A 242 -1.05 20.52 2.35
N PRO A 243 -0.53 19.41 1.80
CA PRO A 243 0.85 18.98 2.06
C PRO A 243 1.91 19.74 1.27
N TYR A 244 1.52 20.63 0.35
CA TYR A 244 2.44 21.42 -0.48
C TYR A 244 2.25 22.93 -0.28
N SER A 245 3.05 23.73 -1.01
CA SER A 245 2.97 25.19 -1.00
C SER A 245 1.61 25.70 -1.49
N GLU A 246 1.28 26.94 -1.10
CA GLU A 246 0.07 27.63 -1.56
C GLU A 246 0.03 27.77 -3.08
N SER A 247 1.19 28.04 -3.71
CA SER A 247 1.31 28.13 -5.16
C SER A 247 0.91 26.83 -5.87
N ARG A 248 1.27 25.68 -5.30
CA ARG A 248 0.92 24.37 -5.86
C ARG A 248 -0.58 24.09 -5.71
N LEU A 249 -1.18 24.49 -4.59
CA LEU A 249 -2.63 24.40 -4.41
C LEU A 249 -3.38 25.26 -5.44
N LEU A 250 -2.95 26.52 -5.63
CA LEU A 250 -3.55 27.42 -6.61
C LEU A 250 -3.45 26.85 -8.03
N SER A 251 -2.29 26.31 -8.40
CA SER A 251 -2.11 25.66 -9.69
C SER A 251 -3.04 24.47 -9.88
N GLN A 252 -3.27 23.66 -8.84
CA GLN A 252 -4.21 22.54 -8.92
C GLN A 252 -5.67 22.98 -9.00
N ILE A 253 -6.06 24.03 -8.26
CA ILE A 253 -7.41 24.60 -8.39
C ILE A 253 -7.60 25.15 -9.81
N ARG A 254 -6.62 25.89 -10.32
CA ARG A 254 -6.65 26.42 -11.69
C ARG A 254 -6.77 25.30 -12.72
N GLY A 255 -5.92 24.28 -12.65
CA GLY A 255 -5.97 23.14 -13.56
C GLY A 255 -7.32 22.42 -13.54
N PHE A 256 -7.92 22.27 -12.35
CA PHE A 256 -9.27 21.73 -12.25
C PHE A 256 -10.31 22.63 -12.93
N LEU A 257 -10.22 23.95 -12.76
CA LEU A 257 -11.15 24.89 -13.40
C LEU A 257 -11.03 24.83 -14.93
N SER A 258 -9.80 24.84 -15.48
CA SER A 258 -9.56 24.78 -16.94
C SER A 258 -10.07 23.50 -17.59
N GLU A 259 -10.10 22.40 -16.85
CA GLU A 259 -10.56 21.10 -17.37
C GLU A 259 -12.08 20.94 -17.32
N ASN A 260 -12.78 21.73 -16.50
CA ASN A 260 -14.19 21.47 -16.15
C ASN A 260 -15.15 22.63 -16.46
N PHE A 261 -14.65 23.82 -16.82
CA PHE A 261 -15.45 25.02 -17.10
C PHE A 261 -14.85 25.80 -18.27
#